data_AF-A0A2E6C5I9-F1
#
_entry.id   AF-A0A2E6C5I9-F1
#
_cell.length_a   1.000
_cell.length_b   1.000
_cell.length_c   1.000
_cell.angle_alpha   90.00
_cell.angle_beta   90.00
_cell.angle_gamma   90.00
#
_symmetry.space_group_name_H-M   'P 1'
#
loop_
_entity.id
_entity.type
_entity.pdbx_description
1 polymer ?
#
loop_
_entity_poly.entity_id
_entity_poly.type
_entity_poly.pdbx_seq_one_letter_code
_entity_poly.pdbx_strand_id
1 'polypeptide(L)'
;MSEKVVVDEEFTDKTNDWDESDIGKRICKRVTPNGTYFNELIVQVYCQFCASEFIGPAREAGGFLGGHECLHAWEISQAVGRDDGLVE
;
A
#
# COMPACT_ATOMS: atom_id res chain seq x y z
N MET A 1 20.96 -24.69 -28.10
CA MET A 1 19.83 -23.92 -27.57
C MET A 1 20.17 -23.56 -26.15
N SER A 2 20.64 -22.33 -25.90
CA SER A 2 20.97 -21.92 -24.53
C SER A 2 19.68 -21.83 -23.72
N GLU A 3 19.58 -22.69 -22.71
CA GLU A 3 18.54 -22.66 -21.71
C GLU A 3 18.66 -21.32 -20.97
N LYS A 4 17.69 -20.42 -21.19
CA LYS A 4 17.60 -19.18 -20.42
C LYS A 4 17.20 -19.58 -19.00
N VAL A 5 18.14 -19.45 -18.07
CA VAL A 5 17.84 -19.47 -16.63
C VAL A 5 16.83 -18.35 -16.39
N VAL A 6 15.61 -18.72 -16.00
CA VAL A 6 14.58 -17.78 -15.54
C VAL A 6 15.08 -17.24 -14.21
N VAL A 7 15.63 -16.04 -14.21
CA VAL A 7 16.11 -15.38 -12.99
C VAL A 7 14.89 -14.79 -12.30
N ASP A 8 14.27 -15.59 -11.43
CA ASP A 8 13.46 -15.20 -10.26
C ASP A 8 12.85 -13.77 -10.29
N GLU A 9 11.97 -13.49 -11.25
CA GLU A 9 11.23 -12.21 -11.33
C GLU A 9 10.10 -12.12 -10.27
N GLU A 10 9.89 -13.19 -9.49
CA GLU A 10 8.83 -13.29 -8.50
C GLU A 10 9.23 -12.70 -7.13
N PHE A 11 10.52 -12.64 -6.78
CA PHE A 11 10.97 -12.17 -5.47
C PHE A 11 11.85 -10.93 -5.53
N THR A 12 11.95 -10.23 -4.40
CA THR A 12 12.82 -9.07 -4.22
C THR A 12 13.44 -9.05 -2.83
N ASP A 13 14.71 -8.65 -2.76
CA ASP A 13 15.45 -8.36 -1.53
C ASP A 13 15.40 -6.87 -1.15
N LYS A 14 14.75 -6.04 -1.97
CA LYS A 14 14.52 -4.62 -1.69
C LYS A 14 13.71 -4.48 -0.41
N THR A 15 13.93 -3.41 0.33
CA THR A 15 13.24 -3.17 1.62
C THR A 15 12.63 -1.77 1.75
N ASN A 16 12.90 -0.88 0.81
CA ASN A 16 12.46 0.51 0.77
C ASN A 16 12.48 1.03 -0.68
N ASP A 17 12.00 2.26 -0.89
CA ASP A 17 12.04 2.96 -2.19
C ASP A 17 11.22 2.28 -3.29
N TRP A 18 10.09 1.67 -2.95
CA TRP A 18 9.25 0.90 -3.88
C TRP A 18 8.75 1.71 -5.06
N ASP A 19 8.79 1.11 -6.24
CA ASP A 19 8.33 1.71 -7.49
C ASP A 19 7.49 0.73 -8.31
N GLU A 20 6.97 1.18 -9.46
CA GLU A 20 6.07 0.40 -10.32
C GLU A 20 6.69 -0.92 -10.80
N SER A 21 8.03 -1.00 -10.91
CA SER A 21 8.72 -2.23 -11.34
C SER A 21 8.75 -3.31 -10.27
N ASP A 22 8.40 -2.99 -9.02
CA ASP A 22 8.36 -3.94 -7.91
C ASP A 22 6.99 -4.56 -7.70
N ILE A 23 5.94 -3.99 -8.30
CA ILE A 23 4.57 -4.46 -8.14
C ILE A 23 4.48 -5.92 -8.57
N GLY A 24 3.90 -6.76 -7.70
CA GLY A 24 3.75 -8.20 -7.93
C GLY A 24 4.93 -9.05 -7.43
N LYS A 25 6.09 -8.45 -7.13
CA LYS A 25 7.19 -9.16 -6.47
C LYS A 25 6.85 -9.47 -5.01
N ARG A 26 7.52 -10.48 -4.46
CA ARG A 26 7.36 -10.93 -3.07
C ARG A 26 8.64 -10.76 -2.28
N ILE A 27 8.50 -10.33 -1.04
CA ILE A 27 9.57 -10.40 -0.05
C ILE A 27 9.46 -11.78 0.63
N CYS A 28 10.46 -12.63 0.46
CA CYS A 28 10.45 -13.99 1.03
C CYS A 28 10.36 -13.96 2.57
N LYS A 29 11.12 -13.07 3.22
CA LYS A 29 11.09 -12.87 4.66
C LYS A 29 11.41 -11.42 5.02
N ARG A 30 10.54 -10.79 5.81
CA ARG A 30 10.74 -9.44 6.35
C ARG A 30 10.63 -9.45 7.87
N VAL A 31 11.67 -9.00 8.57
CA VAL A 31 11.67 -8.88 10.03
C VAL A 31 11.44 -7.43 10.42
N THR A 32 10.47 -7.20 11.30
CA THR A 32 10.10 -5.87 11.82
C THR A 32 10.03 -5.91 13.34
N PRO A 33 10.01 -4.75 14.03
CA PRO A 33 9.77 -4.71 15.48
C PRO A 33 8.45 -5.34 15.93
N ASN A 34 7.45 -5.38 15.03
CA ASN A 34 6.11 -5.89 15.33
C ASN A 34 5.95 -7.39 15.02
N GLY A 35 6.93 -8.02 14.37
CA GLY A 35 6.86 -9.41 13.95
C GLY A 35 7.64 -9.72 12.67
N THR A 36 7.55 -10.96 12.23
CA THR A 36 8.17 -11.45 10.99
C THR A 36 7.10 -11.84 9.98
N TYR A 37 7.25 -11.36 8.75
CA TYR A 37 6.37 -11.66 7.62
C TYR A 37 7.10 -12.56 6.62
N PHE A 38 6.34 -13.41 5.94
CA PHE A 38 6.83 -14.31 4.89
C PHE A 38 5.97 -14.16 3.65
N ASN A 39 6.60 -14.27 2.48
CA ASN A 39 5.94 -14.16 1.17
C ASN A 39 5.06 -12.90 1.05
N GLU A 40 5.58 -11.77 1.52
CA GLU A 40 4.83 -10.51 1.53
C GLU A 40 4.83 -9.88 0.15
N LEU A 41 3.65 -9.65 -0.42
CA LEU A 41 3.48 -9.12 -1.77
C LEU A 41 3.66 -7.59 -1.79
N ILE A 42 4.37 -7.08 -2.79
CA ILE A 42 4.39 -5.65 -3.12
C ILE A 42 3.17 -5.33 -3.98
N VAL A 43 2.39 -4.36 -3.55
CA VAL A 43 1.13 -3.94 -4.19
C VAL A 43 1.11 -2.43 -4.39
N GLN A 44 0.27 -1.99 -5.31
CA GLN A 44 -0.14 -0.60 -5.45
C GLN A 44 -1.63 -0.52 -5.10
N VAL A 45 -1.98 0.42 -4.22
CA VAL A 45 -3.36 0.67 -3.81
C VAL A 45 -3.71 2.14 -3.97
N TYR A 46 -5.00 2.39 -4.17
CA TYR A 46 -5.55 3.73 -4.35
C TYR A 46 -6.65 3.97 -3.32
N CYS A 47 -6.64 5.13 -2.67
CA CYS A 47 -7.74 5.57 -1.85
C CYS A 47 -8.98 5.78 -2.74
N GLN A 48 -10.11 5.19 -2.37
CA GLN A 48 -11.34 5.24 -3.18
C GLN A 48 -12.00 6.62 -3.20
N PHE A 49 -11.63 7.51 -2.26
CA PHE A 49 -12.19 8.84 -2.13
C PHE A 49 -11.39 9.91 -2.88
N CYS A 50 -10.06 9.87 -2.81
CA CYS A 50 -9.19 10.95 -3.30
C CYS A 50 -8.15 10.50 -4.34
N ALA A 51 -8.13 9.21 -4.70
CA ALA A 51 -7.15 8.60 -5.62
C ALA A 51 -5.68 8.71 -5.19
N SER A 52 -5.39 9.16 -3.96
CA SER A 52 -4.04 9.08 -3.40
C SER A 52 -3.56 7.63 -3.40
N GLU A 53 -2.30 7.42 -3.77
CA GLU A 53 -1.75 6.09 -4.04
C GLU A 53 -0.59 5.74 -3.10
N PHE A 54 -0.38 4.44 -2.93
CA PHE A 54 0.73 3.89 -2.18
C PHE A 54 1.25 2.63 -2.87
N ILE A 55 2.57 2.57 -3.11
CA ILE A 55 3.28 1.36 -3.54
C ILE A 55 4.11 0.85 -2.36
N GLY A 56 3.93 -0.42 -2.02
CA GLY A 56 4.71 -1.07 -0.98
C GLY A 56 4.15 -2.42 -0.55
N PRO A 57 4.65 -2.98 0.56
CA PRO A 57 4.20 -4.27 1.06
C PRO A 57 2.72 -4.22 1.44
N ALA A 58 2.00 -5.32 1.17
CA ALA A 58 0.56 -5.41 1.35
C ALA A 58 0.07 -5.03 2.76
N ARG A 59 0.87 -5.26 3.81
CA ARG A 59 0.52 -4.85 5.18
C ARG A 59 0.54 -3.33 5.36
N GLU A 60 1.56 -2.67 4.84
CA GLU A 60 1.66 -1.21 4.86
C GLU A 60 0.58 -0.59 3.98
N ALA A 61 0.28 -1.18 2.82
CA ALA A 61 -0.82 -0.77 1.96
C ALA A 61 -2.18 -0.84 2.66
N GLY A 62 -2.42 -1.89 3.46
CA GLY A 62 -3.61 -1.98 4.31
C GLY A 62 -3.67 -0.89 5.38
N GLY A 63 -2.52 -0.57 6.00
CA GLY A 63 -2.41 0.54 6.95
C GLY A 63 -2.66 1.90 6.31
N PHE A 64 -2.15 2.13 5.10
CA PHE A 64 -2.44 3.31 4.29
C PHE A 64 -3.94 3.43 4.05
N LEU A 65 -4.60 2.39 3.50
CA LEU A 65 -6.03 2.44 3.22
C LEU A 65 -6.87 2.72 4.47
N GLY A 66 -6.64 1.98 5.55
CA GLY A 66 -7.41 2.16 6.80
C GLY A 66 -7.16 3.51 7.47
N GLY A 67 -5.90 3.95 7.54
CA GLY A 67 -5.56 5.26 8.12
C GLY A 67 -6.11 6.43 7.28
N HIS A 68 -6.06 6.31 5.96
CA HIS A 68 -6.53 7.33 5.04
C HIS A 68 -8.07 7.38 4.98
N GLU A 69 -8.75 6.24 5.09
CA GLU A 69 -10.22 6.20 5.25
C GLU A 69 -10.68 6.90 6.54
N CYS A 70 -9.98 6.68 7.65
CA CYS A 70 -10.25 7.38 8.91
C CYS A 70 -10.14 8.92 8.78
N LEU A 71 -9.17 9.41 8.00
CA LEU A 71 -9.03 10.83 7.70
C LEU A 71 -10.27 11.35 6.96
N HIS A 72 -10.68 10.68 5.87
CA HIS A 72 -11.85 11.08 5.11
C HIS A 72 -13.15 11.03 5.93
N ALA A 73 -13.32 10.00 6.76
CA ALA A 73 -14.45 9.92 7.67
C ALA A 73 -14.51 11.13 8.62
N TRP A 74 -13.35 11.56 9.13
CA TRP A 74 -13.25 12.78 9.93
C TRP A 74 -13.57 14.03 9.10
N GLU A 75 -13.01 14.21 7.90
CA GLU A 75 -13.27 15.36 7.02
C GLU A 75 -14.77 15.51 6.72
N ILE A 76 -15.43 14.40 6.38
CA ILE A 76 -16.88 14.36 6.15
C ILE A 76 -17.64 14.74 7.42
N SER A 77 -17.24 14.23 8.60
CA SER A 77 -17.88 14.59 9.86
C SER A 77 -17.78 16.09 10.16
N GLN A 78 -16.66 16.73 9.80
CA GLN A 78 -16.50 18.18 9.95
C GLN A 78 -17.36 18.95 8.95
N ALA A 79 -17.55 18.45 7.72
CA ALA A 79 -18.41 19.08 6.72
C ALA A 79 -19.90 19.01 7.10
N VAL A 80 -20.37 17.83 7.56
CA VAL A 80 -21.78 17.61 7.94
C VAL A 80 -22.16 18.31 9.24
N GLY A 81 -21.22 18.49 10.17
CA GLY A 81 -21.44 19.14 11.46
C GLY A 81 -21.38 20.67 11.45
N ARG A 82 -21.20 21.31 10.29
CA ARG A 82 -21.12 22.76 10.18
C ARG A 82 -22.51 23.37 10.03
N ASP A 83 -22.89 24.19 11.02
CA ASP A 83 -24.10 25.01 11.03
C ASP A 83 -24.02 26.24 10.08
N ASP A 84 -22.91 26.39 9.32
CA ASP A 84 -22.68 27.52 8.42
C ASP A 84 -23.37 27.39 7.04
N GLY A 85 -24.15 26.32 6.84
CA GLY A 85 -25.05 26.18 5.69
C GLY A 85 -24.36 26.10 4.32
N LEU A 86 -23.07 25.73 4.29
CA LEU A 86 -22.27 25.62 3.06
C LEU A 86 -22.23 24.20 2.47
N VAL A 87 -23.11 23.31 2.91
CA VAL A 87 -23.46 22.08 2.19
C VAL A 87 -24.84 22.29 1.61
N GLU A 88 -24.93 22.19 0.27
CA GLU A 88 -26.11 22.50 -0.55
C GLU A 88 -27.44 21.94 -0.03
#